data_AF-Q6C4M5-F1
#
_entry.id   AF-Q6C4M5-F1
#
_cell.length_a   1.000
_cell.length_b   1.000
_cell.length_c   1.000
_cell.angle_alpha   90.00
_cell.angle_beta   90.00
_cell.angle_gamma   90.00
#
_symmetry.space_group_name_H-M   'P 1'
#
loop_
_entity.id
_entity.type
_entity.pdbx_description
1 polymer ?
#
loop_
_entity_poly.entity_id
_entity_poly.type
_entity_poly.pdbx_seq_one_letter_code
_entity_poly.pdbx_strand_id
1 'polypeptide(L)'
;MLFKSLSILTAATAALAADQYTLKAAIGPGATGLKPLQLHGNNIVYGLTTGYSDFRAEDDGNTIKLIAQGFPGLSLDVAQDGELIFKSPPEPKEGFSFKGDGLVKDFEFNDSQEFYSCIDETVGPLHPPIVYVKTGDKYGCKNPVKFTIAATKE
;
A
#
# COMPACT_ATOMS: atom_id res chain seq x y z
N MET A 1 -30.46 2.29 -55.51
CA MET A 1 -30.60 2.48 -54.06
C MET A 1 -29.26 2.13 -53.43
N LEU A 2 -28.60 3.10 -52.79
CA LEU A 2 -27.27 2.96 -52.18
C LEU A 2 -27.34 2.08 -50.92
N PHE A 3 -26.58 0.98 -50.89
CA PHE A 3 -26.25 0.29 -49.64
C PHE A 3 -25.12 1.05 -48.95
N LYS A 4 -25.44 1.72 -47.84
CA LYS A 4 -24.44 2.32 -46.93
C LYS A 4 -23.96 1.24 -45.97
N SER A 5 -22.77 0.72 -46.19
CA SER A 5 -22.05 -0.13 -45.25
C SER A 5 -21.59 0.73 -44.06
N LEU A 6 -22.22 0.56 -42.90
CA LEU A 6 -21.73 1.11 -41.63
C LEU A 6 -20.55 0.25 -41.16
N SER A 7 -19.33 0.74 -41.33
CA SER A 7 -18.16 0.20 -40.63
C SER A 7 -18.22 0.66 -39.18
N ILE A 8 -18.62 -0.23 -38.29
CA ILE A 8 -18.51 -0.01 -36.84
C ILE A 8 -17.02 -0.18 -36.50
N LEU A 9 -16.34 0.94 -36.22
CA LEU A 9 -15.03 0.90 -35.56
C LEU A 9 -15.24 0.37 -34.14
N THR A 10 -14.94 -0.91 -33.93
CA THR A 10 -14.75 -1.45 -32.58
C THR A 10 -13.43 -0.89 -32.05
N ALA A 11 -13.50 0.20 -31.27
CA ALA A 11 -12.38 0.62 -30.45
C ALA A 11 -12.19 -0.45 -29.37
N ALA A 12 -11.29 -1.41 -29.62
CA ALA A 12 -10.78 -2.27 -28.58
C ALA A 12 -9.94 -1.40 -27.65
N THR A 13 -10.56 -0.87 -26.60
CA THR A 13 -9.82 -0.40 -25.43
C THR A 13 -9.12 -1.62 -24.87
N ALA A 14 -7.85 -1.79 -25.21
CA ALA A 14 -6.95 -2.60 -24.43
C ALA A 14 -6.93 -1.95 -23.04
N ALA A 15 -7.68 -2.50 -22.09
CA ALA A 15 -7.41 -2.25 -20.69
C ALA A 15 -5.96 -2.71 -20.49
N LEU A 16 -5.03 -1.76 -20.31
CA LEU A 16 -3.69 -2.12 -19.86
C LEU A 16 -3.90 -2.91 -18.57
N ALA A 17 -3.45 -4.16 -18.56
CA ALA A 17 -3.48 -4.95 -17.35
C ALA A 17 -2.66 -4.20 -16.30
N ALA A 18 -3.31 -3.79 -15.20
CA ALA A 18 -2.63 -3.13 -14.11
C ALA A 18 -1.59 -4.09 -13.52
N ASP A 19 -0.37 -3.61 -13.31
CA ASP A 19 0.67 -4.39 -12.66
C ASP A 19 0.26 -4.61 -11.19
N GLN A 20 0.31 -5.86 -10.73
CA GLN A 20 -0.01 -6.20 -9.34
C GLN A 20 1.27 -6.43 -8.54
N TYR A 21 1.28 -5.93 -7.30
CA TYR A 21 2.39 -6.08 -6.37
C TYR A 21 1.90 -6.50 -4.99
N THR A 22 2.57 -7.47 -4.37
CA THR A 22 2.39 -7.77 -2.94
C THR A 22 3.29 -6.87 -2.10
N LEU A 23 2.73 -6.21 -1.07
CA LEU A 23 3.44 -5.29 -0.17
C LEU A 23 3.90 -6.00 1.11
N LYS A 24 5.18 -5.85 1.48
CA LYS A 24 5.78 -6.44 2.69
C LYS A 24 6.74 -5.46 3.36
N ALA A 25 6.72 -5.37 4.68
CA ALA A 25 7.61 -4.49 5.44
C ALA A 25 9.00 -5.13 5.63
N ALA A 26 10.07 -4.37 5.38
CA ALA A 26 11.48 -4.78 5.54
C ALA A 26 12.16 -3.94 6.65
N ILE A 27 12.71 -4.59 7.69
CA ILE A 27 13.52 -3.89 8.70
C ILE A 27 14.96 -3.78 8.21
N GLY A 28 15.41 -2.55 7.97
CA GLY A 28 16.77 -2.24 7.49
C GLY A 28 16.85 -2.09 5.97
N PRO A 29 17.99 -1.62 5.42
CA PRO A 29 18.18 -1.51 3.99
C PRO A 29 18.21 -2.90 3.33
N GLY A 30 17.30 -3.13 2.38
CA GLY A 30 17.18 -4.37 1.62
C GLY A 30 16.13 -5.35 2.17
N ALA A 31 15.73 -6.31 1.32
CA ALA A 31 14.62 -7.26 1.55
C ALA A 31 14.92 -8.38 2.58
N THR A 32 15.78 -8.15 3.57
CA THR A 32 16.04 -9.13 4.63
C THR A 32 15.05 -8.96 5.78
N GLY A 33 14.35 -10.04 6.16
CA GLY A 33 13.38 -9.99 7.24
C GLY A 33 12.01 -9.41 6.85
N LEU A 34 11.59 -9.60 5.59
CA LEU A 34 10.27 -9.20 5.10
C LEU A 34 9.17 -9.80 5.98
N LYS A 35 8.47 -8.93 6.72
CA LYS A 35 7.27 -9.29 7.47
C LYS A 35 6.04 -8.76 6.74
N PRO A 36 4.94 -9.51 6.79
CA PRO A 36 3.69 -8.96 6.28
C PRO A 36 3.27 -7.74 7.10
N LEU A 37 2.67 -6.77 6.40
CA LEU A 37 1.73 -5.86 7.05
C LEU A 37 0.48 -6.68 7.43
N GLN A 38 -0.26 -6.25 8.45
CA GLN A 38 -1.48 -6.92 8.93
C GLN A 38 -2.62 -5.93 9.14
N LEU A 39 -3.85 -6.41 9.02
CA LEU A 39 -5.05 -5.66 9.42
C LEU A 39 -5.44 -6.03 10.84
N HIS A 40 -5.64 -5.03 11.69
CA HIS A 40 -6.26 -5.21 13.00
C HIS A 40 -7.36 -4.14 13.21
N GLY A 41 -8.62 -4.56 13.18
CA GLY A 41 -9.74 -3.62 13.11
C GLY A 41 -9.68 -2.81 11.81
N ASN A 42 -9.57 -1.47 11.93
CA ASN A 42 -9.41 -0.56 10.78
C ASN A 42 -7.96 -0.09 10.60
N ASN A 43 -7.04 -0.51 11.47
CA ASN A 43 -5.65 -0.05 11.47
C ASN A 43 -4.75 -1.06 10.75
N ILE A 44 -3.71 -0.52 10.12
CA ILE A 44 -2.61 -1.34 9.60
C ILE A 44 -1.57 -1.43 10.67
N VAL A 45 -1.13 -2.66 10.90
CA VAL A 45 -0.24 -2.97 12.01
C VAL A 45 0.95 -3.79 11.55
N TYR A 46 2.01 -3.70 12.33
CA TYR A 46 3.25 -4.42 12.10
C TYR A 46 3.61 -5.32 13.28
N GLY A 47 4.05 -6.54 12.98
CA GLY A 47 4.73 -7.40 13.95
C GLY A 47 3.82 -8.35 14.74
N LEU A 48 2.57 -8.58 14.32
CA LEU A 48 1.77 -9.65 14.90
C LEU A 48 2.27 -11.01 14.43
N THR A 49 2.17 -12.00 15.31
CA THR A 49 2.51 -13.40 15.02
C THR A 49 1.38 -14.15 14.31
N THR A 50 0.17 -13.59 14.28
CA THR A 50 -1.04 -14.15 13.67
C THR A 50 -1.87 -13.05 13.02
N GLY A 51 -2.71 -13.42 12.03
CA GLY A 51 -3.58 -12.48 11.31
C GLY A 51 -3.43 -12.58 9.79
N TYR A 52 -4.47 -12.19 9.05
CA TYR A 52 -4.43 -12.15 7.59
C TYR A 52 -3.49 -11.04 7.11
N SER A 53 -2.76 -11.37 6.04
CA SER A 53 -1.57 -10.65 5.61
C SER A 53 -1.44 -10.77 4.10
N ASP A 54 -2.24 -10.03 3.34
CA ASP A 54 -2.05 -9.97 1.89
C ASP A 54 -2.51 -8.60 1.38
N PHE A 55 -1.57 -7.66 1.41
CA PHE A 55 -1.75 -6.30 0.92
C PHE A 55 -1.20 -6.23 -0.50
N ARG A 56 -2.04 -5.74 -1.40
CA ARG A 56 -1.75 -5.64 -2.81
C ARG A 56 -1.80 -4.20 -3.25
N ALA A 57 -1.02 -3.90 -4.26
CA ALA A 57 -1.09 -2.65 -4.98
C ALA A 57 -1.29 -2.95 -6.47
N GLU A 58 -2.20 -2.23 -7.09
CA GLU A 58 -2.46 -2.25 -8.53
C GLU A 58 -1.97 -0.93 -9.10
N ASP A 59 -1.03 -1.00 -10.03
CA ASP A 59 -0.52 0.15 -10.79
C ASP A 59 -1.16 0.17 -12.17
N ASP A 60 -2.02 1.16 -12.42
CA ASP A 60 -2.66 1.34 -13.73
C ASP A 60 -1.86 2.27 -14.67
N GLY A 61 -0.68 2.73 -14.24
CA GLY A 61 0.20 3.65 -14.96
C GLY A 61 -0.05 5.14 -14.67
N ASN A 62 -1.19 5.48 -14.06
CA ASN A 62 -1.51 6.84 -13.62
C ASN A 62 -1.64 6.94 -12.10
N THR A 63 -2.20 5.91 -11.47
CA THR A 63 -2.46 5.84 -10.04
C THR A 63 -2.11 4.46 -9.49
N ILE A 64 -1.67 4.45 -8.24
CA ILE A 64 -1.51 3.20 -7.48
C ILE A 64 -2.76 3.05 -6.61
N LYS A 65 -3.52 2.00 -6.89
CA LYS A 65 -4.63 1.56 -6.06
C LYS A 65 -4.14 0.52 -5.08
N LEU A 66 -4.55 0.65 -3.83
CA LEU A 66 -4.08 -0.22 -2.76
C LEU A 66 -5.24 -1.05 -2.24
N ILE A 67 -5.02 -2.35 -2.04
CA ILE A 67 -6.08 -3.34 -1.82
C ILE A 67 -5.68 -4.24 -0.66
N ALA A 68 -6.60 -4.46 0.27
CA ALA A 68 -6.49 -5.52 1.26
C ALA A 68 -7.18 -6.79 0.72
N GLN A 69 -6.41 -7.82 0.40
CA GLN A 69 -6.97 -9.08 -0.06
C GLN A 69 -7.77 -9.74 1.09
N GLY A 70 -8.93 -10.30 0.76
CA GLY A 70 -9.86 -10.85 1.75
C GLY A 70 -10.79 -9.82 2.40
N PHE A 71 -10.57 -8.52 2.16
CA PHE A 71 -11.41 -7.42 2.65
C PHE A 71 -11.90 -6.56 1.47
N PRO A 72 -12.87 -7.06 0.67
CA PRO A 72 -13.34 -6.34 -0.51
C PRO A 72 -13.97 -4.99 -0.12
N GLY A 73 -13.68 -3.95 -0.89
CA GLY A 73 -14.21 -2.61 -0.67
C GLY A 73 -13.40 -1.74 0.30
N LEU A 74 -12.24 -2.20 0.76
CA LEU A 74 -11.27 -1.39 1.50
C LEU A 74 -10.05 -1.07 0.63
N SER A 75 -9.57 0.18 0.68
CA SER A 75 -8.25 0.59 0.16
C SER A 75 -7.38 1.21 1.22
N LEU A 76 -6.07 1.10 1.06
CA LEU A 76 -5.10 1.83 1.86
C LEU A 76 -5.22 3.33 1.59
N ASP A 77 -5.15 4.14 2.63
CA ASP A 77 -4.99 5.57 2.56
C ASP A 77 -3.99 6.05 3.64
N VAL A 78 -3.53 7.28 3.49
CA VAL A 78 -2.69 7.99 4.45
C VAL A 78 -3.50 9.09 5.10
N ALA A 79 -3.64 9.03 6.42
CA ALA A 79 -4.24 10.08 7.22
C ALA A 79 -3.32 11.32 7.29
N GLN A 80 -3.84 12.44 7.78
CA GLN A 80 -3.11 13.72 7.79
C GLN A 80 -1.82 13.67 8.62
N ASP A 81 -1.78 12.82 9.65
CA ASP A 81 -0.63 12.57 10.53
C ASP A 81 0.31 11.49 9.99
N GLY A 82 0.04 10.94 8.82
CA GLY A 82 0.80 9.86 8.20
C GLY A 82 0.34 8.46 8.57
N GLU A 83 -0.71 8.28 9.38
CA GLU A 83 -1.22 6.93 9.70
C GLU A 83 -1.68 6.21 8.42
N LEU A 84 -1.27 4.96 8.27
CA LEU A 84 -1.81 4.08 7.24
C LEU A 84 -3.15 3.50 7.71
N ILE A 85 -4.22 3.87 7.03
CA ILE A 85 -5.60 3.51 7.37
C ILE A 85 -6.31 2.80 6.21
N PHE A 86 -7.40 2.11 6.51
CA PHE A 86 -8.34 1.66 5.47
C PHE A 86 -9.50 2.62 5.29
N LYS A 87 -9.83 2.89 4.02
CA LYS A 87 -11.04 3.62 3.61
C LYS A 87 -11.94 2.79 2.74
N SER A 88 -13.24 3.08 2.83
CA SER A 88 -14.29 2.57 1.97
C SER A 88 -15.17 3.73 1.51
N PRO A 89 -15.48 3.88 0.22
CA PRO A 89 -15.06 3.02 -0.90
C PRO A 89 -13.56 3.11 -1.20
N PRO A 90 -12.99 2.16 -1.97
CA PRO A 90 -11.60 2.22 -2.36
C PRO A 90 -11.38 3.38 -3.34
N GLU A 91 -10.54 4.32 -2.96
CA GLU A 91 -10.21 5.50 -3.77
C GLU A 91 -8.73 5.45 -4.22
N PRO A 92 -8.43 5.74 -5.50
CA PRO A 92 -7.06 5.94 -5.94
C PRO A 92 -6.42 7.08 -5.13
N LYS A 93 -5.18 6.89 -4.68
CA LYS A 93 -4.47 7.89 -3.89
C LYS A 93 -3.22 8.36 -4.61
N GLU A 94 -3.11 9.68 -4.77
CA GLU A 94 -1.90 10.32 -5.27
C GLU A 94 -0.78 10.31 -4.21
N GLY A 95 0.46 10.39 -4.69
CA GLY A 95 1.66 10.45 -3.85
C GLY A 95 2.36 9.10 -3.67
N PHE A 96 1.66 7.98 -3.88
CA PHE A 96 2.30 6.67 -3.88
C PHE A 96 3.05 6.42 -5.19
N SER A 97 4.24 5.81 -5.09
CA SER A 97 5.01 5.35 -6.24
C SER A 97 5.82 4.10 -5.92
N PHE A 98 6.32 3.43 -6.96
CA PHE A 98 7.31 2.36 -6.83
C PHE A 98 8.66 2.82 -7.36
N LYS A 99 9.73 2.61 -6.60
CA LYS A 99 11.09 2.96 -6.99
C LYS A 99 11.99 1.74 -7.07
N GLY A 100 12.90 1.77 -8.03
CA GLY A 100 13.86 0.70 -8.27
C GLY A 100 13.46 -0.20 -9.44
N ASP A 101 14.42 -1.03 -9.83
CA ASP A 101 14.32 -1.91 -10.99
C ASP A 101 14.18 -3.38 -10.56
N GLY A 102 13.55 -4.20 -11.41
CA GLY A 102 13.42 -5.64 -11.21
C GLY A 102 12.11 -6.08 -10.57
N LEU A 103 12.13 -7.25 -9.93
CA LEU A 103 10.94 -7.92 -9.37
C LEU A 103 10.51 -7.36 -8.00
N VAL A 104 11.42 -6.67 -7.30
CA VAL A 104 11.16 -6.06 -6.00
C VAL A 104 11.47 -4.58 -6.13
N LYS A 105 10.48 -3.74 -5.83
CA LYS A 105 10.59 -2.28 -5.82
C LYS A 105 10.35 -1.77 -4.40
N ASP A 106 10.89 -0.61 -4.07
CA ASP A 106 10.52 0.10 -2.86
C ASP A 106 9.18 0.81 -3.10
N PHE A 107 8.28 0.69 -2.14
CA PHE A 107 7.04 1.45 -2.10
C PHE A 107 7.30 2.78 -1.39
N GLU A 108 6.89 3.89 -2.01
CA GLU A 108 7.13 5.24 -1.50
C GLU A 108 5.83 6.03 -1.42
N PHE A 109 5.81 7.04 -0.56
CA PHE A 109 4.77 8.05 -0.54
C PHE A 109 5.41 9.44 -0.42
N ASN A 110 5.13 10.31 -1.39
CA ASN A 110 5.73 11.65 -1.52
C ASN A 110 7.26 11.63 -1.37
N ASP A 111 7.93 10.77 -2.16
CA ASP A 111 9.38 10.55 -2.17
C ASP A 111 9.98 9.99 -0.86
N SER A 112 9.14 9.59 0.09
CA SER A 112 9.56 8.95 1.34
C SER A 112 9.40 7.43 1.26
N GLN A 113 10.52 6.72 1.45
CA GLN A 113 10.56 5.27 1.65
C GLN A 113 10.37 4.85 3.11
N GLU A 114 10.36 5.83 4.02
CA GLU A 114 10.48 5.57 5.44
C GLU A 114 9.09 5.42 6.07
N PHE A 115 8.79 4.19 6.47
CA PHE A 115 7.63 3.86 7.27
C PHE A 115 8.07 3.57 8.70
N TYR A 116 7.14 3.72 9.63
CA TYR A 116 7.39 3.37 11.00
C TYR A 116 6.14 2.84 11.68
N SER A 117 6.31 2.09 12.75
CA SER A 117 5.20 1.75 13.64
C SER A 117 5.41 2.28 15.04
N CYS A 118 4.30 2.66 15.65
CA CYS A 118 4.24 3.16 17.02
C CYS A 118 3.36 2.24 17.86
N ILE A 119 3.85 1.90 19.05
CA ILE A 119 3.00 1.30 20.08
C ILE A 119 2.10 2.40 20.61
N ASP A 120 0.80 2.17 20.62
CA ASP A 120 -0.13 3.08 21.24
C ASP A 120 0.00 2.99 22.78
N GLU A 121 0.66 3.99 23.37
CA GLU A 121 0.87 4.06 24.81
C GLU A 121 -0.44 4.32 25.59
N THR A 122 -1.48 4.84 24.92
CA THR A 122 -2.77 5.15 25.57
C THR A 122 -3.64 3.92 25.76
N VAL A 123 -3.59 2.98 24.81
CA VAL A 123 -4.37 1.74 24.87
C VAL A 123 -3.53 0.55 25.38
N GLY A 124 -2.22 0.71 25.46
CA GLY A 124 -1.30 -0.19 26.16
C GLY A 124 -0.63 -1.22 25.24
N PRO A 125 0.32 -2.01 25.78
CA PRO A 125 1.22 -2.86 25.00
C PRO A 125 0.54 -4.06 24.32
N LEU A 126 -0.73 -4.30 24.63
CA LEU A 126 -1.55 -5.33 23.97
C LEU A 126 -2.12 -4.85 22.64
N HIS A 127 -2.10 -3.54 22.38
CA HIS A 127 -2.49 -3.00 21.10
C HIS A 127 -1.35 -3.16 20.09
N PRO A 128 -1.64 -3.73 18.91
CA PRO A 128 -0.63 -3.91 17.90
C PRO A 128 -0.06 -2.58 17.42
N PRO A 129 1.25 -2.51 17.10
CA PRO A 129 1.87 -1.27 16.63
C PRO A 129 1.26 -0.81 15.31
N ILE A 130 0.67 0.39 15.29
CA ILE A 130 0.05 1.00 14.12
C ILE A 130 1.13 1.55 13.19
N VAL A 131 0.93 1.41 11.88
CA VAL A 131 1.88 1.84 10.84
C VAL A 131 1.58 3.25 10.36
N TYR A 132 2.65 4.00 10.13
CA TYR A 132 2.68 5.36 9.63
C TYR A 132 3.71 5.46 8.49
N VAL A 133 3.46 6.36 7.55
CA VAL A 133 4.50 6.91 6.68
C VAL A 133 5.09 8.17 7.31
N LYS A 134 6.40 8.36 7.17
CA LYS A 134 7.07 9.59 7.58
C LYS A 134 6.80 10.71 6.57
N THR A 135 5.94 11.66 6.96
CA THR A 135 5.56 12.85 6.18
C THR A 135 6.25 14.13 6.65
N GLY A 136 7.09 14.07 7.68
CA GLY A 136 7.84 15.21 8.20
C GLY A 136 9.07 14.80 9.04
N ASP A 137 9.63 15.76 9.77
CA ASP A 137 10.92 15.56 10.48
C ASP A 137 10.81 14.77 11.79
N LYS A 138 9.59 14.58 12.30
CA LYS A 138 9.32 13.94 13.60
C LYS A 138 8.49 12.68 13.42
N TYR A 139 8.76 11.69 14.28
CA TYR A 139 7.90 10.52 14.40
C TYR A 139 6.74 10.80 15.37
N GLY A 140 5.63 10.11 15.16
CA GLY A 140 4.47 10.17 16.07
C GLY A 140 4.73 9.61 17.47
N CYS A 141 5.83 8.90 17.71
CA CYS A 141 6.17 8.32 19.00
C CYS A 141 7.68 8.38 19.33
N LYS A 142 8.02 8.18 20.62
CA LYS A 142 9.39 8.28 21.13
C LYS A 142 10.32 7.18 20.63
N ASN A 143 9.81 5.95 20.49
CA ASN A 143 10.58 4.76 20.11
C ASN A 143 9.94 4.06 18.90
N PRO A 144 9.98 4.66 17.70
CA PRO A 144 9.38 4.08 16.51
C PRO A 144 10.19 2.87 16.02
N VAL A 145 9.50 1.83 15.56
CA VAL A 145 10.13 0.76 14.76
C VAL A 145 10.11 1.22 13.30
N LYS A 146 11.28 1.46 12.72
CA LYS A 146 11.42 2.00 11.35
C LYS A 146 11.65 0.88 10.35
N PHE A 147 11.06 1.00 9.17
CA PHE A 147 11.16 0.02 8.10
C PHE A 147 10.86 0.65 6.73
N THR A 148 11.17 -0.08 5.67
CA THR A 148 10.67 0.22 4.32
C THR A 148 9.56 -0.77 3.96
N ILE A 149 8.80 -0.50 2.89
CA ILE A 149 7.84 -1.44 2.34
C ILE A 149 8.34 -1.86 0.96
N ALA A 150 8.60 -3.15 0.78
CA ALA A 150 8.95 -3.75 -0.50
C ALA A 150 7.67 -4.19 -1.23
N ALA A 151 7.58 -3.84 -2.50
CA ALA A 151 6.56 -4.25 -3.45
C ALA A 151 7.13 -5.33 -4.38
N THR A 152 6.65 -6.56 -4.25
CA THR A 152 7.07 -7.69 -5.10
C THR A 152 6.04 -7.90 -6.20
N LYS A 153 6.47 -7.87 -7.47
CA LYS A 153 5.57 -8.07 -8.62
C LYS A 153 4.98 -9.49 -8.61
N GLU A 154 3.67 -9.60 -8.82
CA GLU A 154 2.94 -10.87 -9.01
C GLU A 154 2.99 -11.38 -10.46
#